data_AF-A0A835Y7S9-F1
#
_entry.id   AF-A0A835Y7S9-F1
#
_cell.length_a   1.000
_cell.length_b   1.000
_cell.length_c   1.000
_cell.angle_alpha   90.00
_cell.angle_beta   90.00
_cell.angle_gamma   90.00
#
_symmetry.space_group_name_H-M   'P 1'
#
loop_
_entity.id
_entity.type
_entity.pdbx_description
1 polymer ?
#
loop_
_entity_poly.entity_id
_entity_poly.type
_entity_poly.pdbx_seq_one_letter_code
_entity_poly.pdbx_strand_id
1 'polypeptide(L)'
;MGWQVNERNVYWNDDLKYRLIKRIASDELGLSDSDMDERMQQLGALLPGLQRRLGNAPPKLVARLAADPGAVAERLLRLRLAFPQADLTAMVSNRLALLLDDDMGAVEAAGGRLRELLPGINVDRFVETFPLVLDVECFEMALEDARRIMPGMDVNAMLRSNPDMILSLVKGKNMIPYDQIANPWA
;
A
#
# COMPACT_ATOMS: atom_id res chain seq x y z
N MET A 1 19.17 20.38 38.43
CA MET A 1 18.72 20.99 37.15
C MET A 1 17.47 20.25 36.72
N GLY A 2 16.30 20.73 37.15
CA GLY A 2 15.01 20.09 36.86
C GLY A 2 14.58 20.39 35.43
N TRP A 3 14.26 19.33 34.68
CA TRP A 3 13.64 19.45 33.36
C TRP A 3 12.17 19.85 33.54
N GLN A 4 11.86 21.13 33.41
CA GLN A 4 10.49 21.58 33.15
C GLN A 4 10.17 21.29 31.70
N VAL A 5 9.53 20.15 31.44
CA VAL A 5 8.88 19.88 30.16
C VAL A 5 7.66 20.79 30.07
N ASN A 6 7.70 21.74 29.13
CA ASN A 6 6.60 22.67 28.90
C ASN A 6 5.51 21.94 28.10
N GLU A 7 4.62 21.22 28.81
CA GLU A 7 3.57 20.35 28.25
C GLU A 7 2.55 21.07 27.34
N ARG A 8 2.55 22.41 27.31
CA ARG A 8 1.56 23.22 26.57
C ARG A 8 1.85 23.44 25.09
N ASN A 9 3.05 23.11 24.60
CA ASN A 9 3.47 23.37 23.22
C ASN A 9 4.22 22.18 22.60
N VAL A 10 3.79 20.95 22.85
CA VAL A 10 4.22 19.82 22.02
C VAL A 10 3.54 19.96 20.67
N TYR A 11 4.13 20.77 19.79
CA TYR A 11 3.74 20.81 18.39
C TYR A 11 4.01 19.43 17.82
N TRP A 12 2.94 18.69 17.57
CA TRP A 12 2.97 17.31 17.08
C TRP A 12 3.50 17.28 15.63
N ASN A 13 4.82 17.39 15.49
CA ASN A 13 5.49 17.34 14.19
C ASN A 13 5.71 15.88 13.75
N ASP A 14 5.95 15.68 12.46
CA ASP A 14 6.10 14.33 11.89
C ASP A 14 7.34 13.59 12.43
N ASP A 15 8.34 14.32 12.96
CA ASP A 15 9.51 13.74 13.64
C ASP A 15 9.14 13.12 15.00
N LEU A 16 8.30 13.77 15.81
CA LEU A 16 7.80 13.22 17.07
C LEU A 16 6.91 11.99 16.84
N LYS A 17 6.04 12.02 15.82
CA LYS A 17 5.24 10.86 15.41
C LYS A 17 6.13 9.69 15.03
N TYR A 18 7.12 9.95 14.18
CA TYR A 18 8.05 8.92 13.70
C TYR A 18 8.83 8.27 14.85
N ARG A 19 9.36 9.08 15.79
CA ARG A 19 10.05 8.58 16.99
C ARG A 19 9.12 7.75 17.89
N LEU A 20 7.87 8.18 18.08
CA LEU A 20 6.90 7.41 18.88
C LEU A 20 6.57 6.07 18.20
N ILE A 21 6.27 6.08 16.90
CA ILE A 21 5.99 4.87 16.12
C ILE A 21 7.17 3.90 16.20
N LYS A 22 8.39 4.40 16.03
CA LYS A 22 9.62 3.62 16.13
C LYS A 22 9.75 2.97 17.52
N ARG A 23 9.57 3.74 18.59
CA ARG A 23 9.67 3.23 19.97
C ARG A 23 8.66 2.12 20.24
N ILE A 24 7.39 2.34 19.88
CA ILE A 24 6.34 1.33 20.05
C ILE A 24 6.66 0.06 19.24
N ALA A 25 7.15 0.21 18.01
CA ALA A 25 7.53 -0.92 17.17
C ALA A 25 8.76 -1.67 17.73
N SER A 26 9.72 -0.97 18.31
CA SER A 26 10.88 -1.56 19.00
C SER A 26 10.45 -2.40 20.20
N ASP A 27 9.55 -1.85 21.04
CA ASP A 27 8.99 -2.53 22.20
C ASP A 27 8.21 -3.79 21.78
N GLU A 28 7.41 -3.71 20.71
CA GLU A 28 6.64 -4.85 20.18
C GLU A 28 7.54 -6.00 19.69
N LEU A 29 8.71 -5.68 19.12
CA LEU A 29 9.67 -6.66 18.62
C LEU A 29 10.71 -7.09 19.67
N GLY A 30 10.74 -6.45 20.84
CA GLY A 30 11.78 -6.66 21.86
C GLY A 30 13.18 -6.25 21.39
N LEU A 31 13.28 -5.28 20.49
CA LEU A 31 14.53 -4.81 19.91
C LEU A 31 15.07 -3.58 20.65
N SER A 32 16.38 -3.36 20.54
CA SER A 32 16.98 -2.10 20.96
C SER A 32 16.66 -0.98 19.97
N ASP A 33 16.70 0.27 20.44
CA ASP A 33 16.48 1.45 19.59
C ASP A 33 17.47 1.50 18.41
N SER A 34 18.71 1.03 18.60
CA SER A 34 19.72 0.96 17.53
C SER A 34 19.39 -0.10 16.49
N ASP A 35 18.96 -1.30 16.90
CA ASP A 35 18.59 -2.36 15.96
C ASP A 35 17.36 -1.96 15.13
N MET A 36 16.42 -1.26 15.77
CA MET A 36 15.26 -0.72 15.08
C MET A 36 15.65 0.38 14.09
N ASP A 37 16.62 1.25 14.41
CA ASP A 37 17.13 2.23 13.44
C ASP A 37 17.76 1.55 12.23
N GLU A 38 18.57 0.52 12.43
CA GLU A 38 19.19 -0.22 11.32
C GLU A 38 18.14 -0.86 10.41
N ARG A 39 17.11 -1.49 10.99
CA ARG A 39 15.99 -2.07 10.23
C ARG A 39 15.21 -1.00 9.45
N MET A 40 14.96 0.15 10.06
CA MET A 40 14.29 1.27 9.38
C MET A 40 15.14 1.88 8.26
N GLN A 41 16.46 1.94 8.43
CA GLN A 41 17.38 2.34 7.37
C GLN A 41 17.38 1.34 6.21
N GLN A 42 17.38 0.04 6.51
CA GLN A 42 17.27 -1.02 5.48
C GLN A 42 15.96 -0.89 4.68
N LEU A 43 14.81 -0.73 5.36
CA LEU A 43 13.53 -0.51 4.70
C LEU A 43 13.52 0.76 3.84
N GLY A 44 14.14 1.84 4.33
CA GLY A 44 14.29 3.09 3.58
C GLY A 44 15.19 2.96 2.34
N ALA A 45 16.22 2.11 2.41
CA ALA A 45 17.10 1.82 1.27
C ALA A 45 16.40 0.95 0.21
N LEU A 46 15.49 0.05 0.61
CA LEU A 46 14.71 -0.78 -0.30
C LEU A 46 13.69 0.03 -1.11
N LEU A 47 13.01 0.99 -0.48
CA LEU A 47 12.06 1.88 -1.15
C LEU A 47 12.25 3.33 -0.68
N PRO A 48 13.00 4.13 -1.46
CA PRO A 48 13.12 5.57 -1.23
C PRO A 48 11.72 6.21 -1.33
N GLY A 49 11.19 6.68 -0.20
CA GLY A 49 9.83 7.23 -0.09
C GLY A 49 8.93 6.51 0.92
N LEU A 50 9.24 5.24 1.24
CA LEU A 50 8.49 4.46 2.22
C LEU A 50 8.55 5.08 3.62
N GLN A 51 9.66 5.73 3.99
CA GLN A 51 9.86 6.39 5.28
C GLN A 51 8.73 7.36 5.64
N ARG A 52 8.30 8.20 4.69
CA ARG A 52 7.19 9.16 4.88
C ARG A 52 5.87 8.43 5.13
N ARG A 53 5.66 7.29 4.47
CA ARG A 53 4.49 6.45 4.66
C ARG A 53 4.51 5.73 6.01
N LEU A 54 5.67 5.23 6.45
CA LEU A 54 5.86 4.56 7.75
C LEU A 54 5.60 5.50 8.93
N GLY A 55 5.99 6.78 8.82
CA GLY A 55 5.67 7.80 9.82
C GLY A 55 4.17 8.09 10.00
N ASN A 56 3.33 7.60 9.08
CA ASN A 56 1.88 7.69 9.13
C ASN A 56 1.20 6.30 9.15
N ALA A 57 1.97 5.22 9.29
CA ALA A 57 1.44 3.86 9.37
C ALA A 57 1.21 3.47 10.84
N PRO A 58 0.27 2.54 11.12
CA PRO A 58 0.11 2.01 12.47
C PRO A 58 1.42 1.40 12.98
N PRO A 59 1.81 1.64 14.26
CA PRO A 59 3.07 1.10 14.80
C PRO A 59 3.23 -0.41 14.65
N LYS A 60 2.14 -1.17 14.79
CA LYS A 60 2.13 -2.63 14.58
C LYS A 60 2.50 -3.02 13.15
N LEU A 61 2.05 -2.26 12.16
CA LEU A 61 2.38 -2.50 10.75
C LEU A 61 3.87 -2.21 10.52
N VAL A 62 4.37 -1.10 11.08
CA VAL A 62 5.80 -0.76 11.01
C VAL A 62 6.66 -1.83 11.67
N ALA A 63 6.26 -2.33 12.84
CA ALA A 63 6.93 -3.46 13.51
C ALA A 63 6.98 -4.70 12.61
N ARG A 64 5.86 -5.06 11.98
CA ARG A 64 5.82 -6.22 11.06
C ARG A 64 6.74 -6.06 9.85
N LEU A 65 6.80 -4.87 9.26
CA LEU A 65 7.73 -4.59 8.15
C LEU A 65 9.19 -4.63 8.61
N ALA A 66 9.48 -4.06 9.78
CA ALA A 66 10.82 -4.03 10.35
C ALA A 66 11.27 -5.39 10.87
N ALA A 67 10.35 -6.32 11.17
CA ALA A 67 10.66 -7.65 11.70
C ALA A 67 11.53 -8.48 10.73
N ASP A 68 11.33 -8.32 9.42
CA ASP A 68 12.12 -8.99 8.39
C ASP A 68 12.25 -8.14 7.11
N PRO A 69 13.24 -7.24 7.05
CA PRO A 69 13.52 -6.45 5.86
C PRO A 69 13.92 -7.31 4.64
N GLY A 70 14.44 -8.52 4.86
CA GLY A 70 14.80 -9.45 3.79
C GLY A 70 13.57 -9.98 3.06
N ALA A 71 12.55 -10.39 3.81
CA ALA A 71 11.26 -10.79 3.23
C ALA A 71 10.58 -9.64 2.47
N VAL A 72 10.71 -8.40 2.95
CA VAL A 72 10.23 -7.21 2.23
C VAL A 72 10.98 -7.06 0.90
N ALA A 73 12.30 -7.20 0.89
CA ALA A 73 13.11 -7.13 -0.33
C ALA A 73 12.70 -8.20 -1.35
N GLU A 74 12.48 -9.44 -0.91
CA GLU A 74 12.02 -10.53 -1.77
C GLU A 74 10.65 -10.21 -2.39
N ARG A 75 9.69 -9.74 -1.58
CA ARG A 75 8.37 -9.33 -2.08
C ARG A 75 8.47 -8.21 -3.10
N LEU A 76 9.34 -7.21 -2.87
CA LEU A 76 9.56 -6.12 -3.82
C LEU A 76 10.13 -6.61 -5.15
N LEU A 77 11.06 -7.58 -5.12
CA LEU A 77 11.58 -8.20 -6.34
C LEU A 77 10.48 -8.94 -7.09
N ARG A 78 9.63 -9.69 -6.39
CA ARG A 78 8.49 -10.39 -7.01
C ARG A 78 7.48 -9.41 -7.62
N LEU A 79 7.16 -8.33 -6.92
CA LEU A 79 6.32 -7.25 -7.46
C LEU A 79 6.95 -6.61 -8.70
N ARG A 80 8.28 -6.39 -8.72
CA ARG A 80 8.98 -5.86 -9.89
C ARG A 80 8.90 -6.81 -11.09
N LEU A 81 8.98 -8.12 -10.86
CA LEU A 81 8.84 -9.12 -11.92
C LEU A 81 7.40 -9.18 -12.45
N ALA A 82 6.41 -9.08 -11.57
CA ALA A 82 4.99 -9.10 -11.93
C ALA A 82 4.53 -7.82 -12.67
N PHE A 83 5.06 -6.66 -12.26
CA PHE A 83 4.71 -5.32 -12.75
C PHE A 83 5.98 -4.51 -13.09
N PRO A 84 6.70 -4.87 -14.17
CA PRO A 84 8.01 -4.28 -14.49
C PRO A 84 7.96 -2.78 -14.77
N GLN A 85 6.82 -2.24 -15.21
CA GLN A 85 6.67 -0.81 -15.52
C GLN A 85 6.05 0.01 -14.37
N ALA A 86 5.64 -0.64 -13.27
CA ALA A 86 5.02 0.04 -12.13
C ALA A 86 6.07 0.72 -11.24
N ASP A 87 5.73 1.90 -10.74
CA ASP A 87 6.42 2.51 -9.61
C ASP A 87 6.01 1.79 -8.31
N LEU A 88 6.88 0.89 -7.84
CA LEU A 88 6.63 0.12 -6.64
C LEU A 88 6.53 0.99 -5.37
N THR A 89 7.22 2.14 -5.33
CA THR A 89 7.09 3.05 -4.19
C THR A 89 5.68 3.62 -4.12
N ALA A 90 5.14 4.07 -5.26
CA ALA A 90 3.77 4.57 -5.34
C ALA A 90 2.75 3.47 -5.01
N MET A 91 2.90 2.30 -5.64
CA MET A 91 2.02 1.14 -5.46
C MET A 91 1.92 0.70 -3.99
N VAL A 92 3.06 0.53 -3.33
CA VAL A 92 3.13 0.13 -1.91
C VAL A 92 2.66 1.24 -0.98
N SER A 93 2.91 2.51 -1.32
CA SER A 93 2.40 3.64 -0.54
C SER A 93 0.87 3.68 -0.52
N ASN A 94 0.24 3.22 -1.60
CA ASN A 94 -1.21 3.07 -1.71
C ASN A 94 -1.75 1.84 -0.96
N ARG A 95 -0.96 0.77 -0.78
CA ARG A 95 -1.35 -0.43 -0.03
C ARG A 95 -0.12 -1.13 0.57
N LEU A 96 0.13 -0.92 1.86
CA LEU A 96 1.29 -1.52 2.54
C LEU A 96 1.15 -3.02 2.73
N ALA A 97 -0.09 -3.53 2.79
CA ALA A 97 -0.39 -4.95 2.94
C ALA A 97 0.25 -5.85 1.86
N LEU A 98 0.59 -5.29 0.68
CA LEU A 98 1.34 -5.99 -0.37
C LEU A 98 2.68 -6.54 0.11
N LEU A 99 3.33 -5.81 1.03
CA LEU A 99 4.61 -6.19 1.61
C LEU A 99 4.49 -7.14 2.81
N LEU A 100 3.28 -7.49 3.25
CA LEU A 100 3.06 -8.23 4.50
C LEU A 100 2.18 -9.45 4.32
N ASP A 101 0.94 -9.26 3.91
CA ASP A 101 -0.12 -10.24 4.05
C ASP A 101 -0.47 -10.92 2.73
N ASP A 102 -0.26 -10.22 1.61
CA ASP A 102 -0.66 -10.74 0.31
C ASP A 102 0.17 -11.95 -0.11
N ASP A 103 -0.50 -12.97 -0.67
CA ASP A 103 0.14 -14.09 -1.33
C ASP A 103 0.69 -13.63 -2.68
N MET A 104 2.01 -13.61 -2.80
CA MET A 104 2.70 -13.15 -4.00
C MET A 104 2.43 -14.02 -5.23
N GLY A 105 2.13 -15.32 -5.06
CA GLY A 105 1.70 -16.17 -6.18
C GLY A 105 0.33 -15.76 -6.70
N ALA A 106 -0.60 -15.40 -5.80
CA ALA A 106 -1.90 -14.86 -6.18
C ALA A 106 -1.79 -13.48 -6.84
N VAL A 107 -0.90 -12.61 -6.35
CA VAL A 107 -0.64 -11.28 -6.95
C VAL A 107 -0.05 -11.39 -8.36
N GLU A 108 0.87 -12.32 -8.58
CA GLU A 108 1.43 -12.60 -9.91
C GLU A 108 0.35 -13.10 -10.87
N ALA A 109 -0.47 -14.06 -10.44
CA ALA A 109 -1.60 -14.57 -11.22
C ALA A 109 -2.62 -13.47 -11.52
N ALA A 110 -2.91 -12.60 -10.53
CA ALA A 110 -3.80 -11.46 -10.68
C ALA A 110 -3.34 -10.50 -11.78
N GLY A 111 -2.03 -10.21 -11.84
CA GLY A 111 -1.47 -9.38 -12.91
C GLY A 111 -1.67 -9.98 -14.31
N GLY A 112 -1.55 -11.30 -14.46
CA GLY A 112 -1.87 -12.00 -15.71
C GLY A 112 -3.36 -11.87 -16.05
N ARG A 113 -4.23 -12.15 -15.09
CA ARG A 113 -5.68 -12.12 -15.28
C ARG A 113 -6.21 -10.72 -15.61
N LEU A 114 -5.68 -9.68 -14.97
CA LEU A 114 -6.04 -8.29 -15.26
C LEU A 114 -5.69 -7.88 -16.70
N ARG A 115 -4.60 -8.41 -17.28
CA ARG A 115 -4.22 -8.14 -18.68
C ARG A 115 -5.20 -8.77 -19.67
N GLU A 116 -5.79 -9.91 -19.32
CA GLU A 116 -6.85 -10.53 -20.11
C GLU A 116 -8.17 -9.75 -19.99
N LEU A 117 -8.51 -9.31 -18.77
CA LEU A 117 -9.75 -8.59 -18.49
C LEU A 117 -9.80 -7.18 -19.08
N LEU A 118 -8.64 -6.51 -19.14
CA LEU A 118 -8.52 -5.10 -19.52
C LEU A 118 -7.68 -4.92 -20.79
N PRO A 119 -8.14 -5.41 -21.96
CA PRO A 119 -7.39 -5.29 -23.19
C PRO A 119 -7.18 -3.81 -23.56
N GLY A 120 -5.91 -3.45 -23.78
CA GLY A 120 -5.52 -2.08 -24.13
C GLY A 120 -5.51 -1.10 -22.95
N ILE A 121 -5.44 -1.58 -21.72
CA ILE A 121 -5.06 -0.78 -20.54
C ILE A 121 -3.67 -1.21 -20.09
N ASN A 122 -2.80 -0.27 -19.73
CA ASN A 122 -1.52 -0.60 -19.12
C ASN A 122 -1.75 -1.06 -17.68
N VAL A 123 -1.82 -2.37 -17.48
CA VAL A 123 -2.10 -2.98 -16.17
C VAL A 123 -1.07 -2.59 -15.12
N ASP A 124 0.21 -2.51 -15.47
CA ASP A 124 1.27 -2.13 -14.52
C ASP A 124 0.99 -0.73 -13.94
N ARG A 125 0.65 0.24 -14.79
CA ARG A 125 0.27 1.60 -14.35
C ARG A 125 -1.06 1.65 -13.63
N PHE A 126 -2.01 0.82 -14.04
CA PHE A 126 -3.32 0.77 -13.42
C PHE A 126 -3.23 0.23 -11.98
N VAL A 127 -2.49 -0.86 -11.77
CA VAL A 127 -2.25 -1.48 -10.46
C VAL A 127 -1.37 -0.59 -9.57
N GLU A 128 -0.44 0.16 -10.14
CA GLU A 128 0.35 1.17 -9.40
C GLU A 128 -0.54 2.17 -8.67
N THR A 129 -1.58 2.66 -9.35
CA THR A 129 -2.53 3.63 -8.78
C THR A 129 -3.60 2.93 -7.93
N PHE A 130 -4.08 1.77 -8.38
CA PHE A 130 -5.20 1.06 -7.77
C PHE A 130 -4.83 -0.38 -7.37
N PRO A 131 -3.94 -0.59 -6.39
CA PRO A 131 -3.50 -1.93 -5.99
C PRO A 131 -4.62 -2.80 -5.39
N LEU A 132 -5.80 -2.23 -5.12
CA LEU A 132 -6.99 -2.98 -4.68
C LEU A 132 -7.52 -3.92 -5.76
N VAL A 133 -7.27 -3.63 -7.04
CA VAL A 133 -7.75 -4.45 -8.19
C VAL A 133 -7.02 -5.79 -8.31
N LEU A 134 -5.95 -5.98 -7.52
CA LEU A 134 -5.29 -7.27 -7.38
C LEU A 134 -6.16 -8.33 -6.69
N ASP A 135 -7.23 -7.91 -6.00
CA ASP A 135 -8.34 -8.79 -5.68
C ASP A 135 -9.23 -8.93 -6.92
N VAL A 136 -8.80 -9.80 -7.83
CA VAL A 136 -9.40 -9.90 -9.17
C VAL A 136 -10.84 -10.40 -9.12
N GLU A 137 -11.17 -11.28 -8.19
CA GLU A 137 -12.54 -11.78 -8.01
C GLU A 137 -13.49 -10.62 -7.66
N CYS A 138 -13.12 -9.79 -6.67
CA CYS A 138 -13.91 -8.63 -6.30
C CYS A 138 -13.98 -7.59 -7.43
N PHE A 139 -12.89 -7.44 -8.20
CA PHE A 139 -12.86 -6.52 -9.34
C PHE A 139 -13.75 -7.01 -10.50
N GLU A 140 -13.72 -8.30 -10.85
CA GLU A 140 -14.61 -8.89 -11.87
C GLU A 140 -16.08 -8.68 -11.49
N MET A 141 -16.44 -8.93 -10.22
CA MET A 141 -17.79 -8.66 -9.72
C MET A 141 -18.19 -7.18 -9.86
N ALA A 142 -17.27 -6.26 -9.59
CA ALA A 142 -17.52 -4.83 -9.75
C ALA A 142 -17.76 -4.44 -11.22
N LEU A 143 -17.03 -5.05 -12.15
CA LEU A 143 -17.24 -4.86 -13.59
C LEU A 143 -18.62 -5.38 -14.03
N GLU A 144 -19.05 -6.53 -13.51
CA GLU A 144 -20.39 -7.07 -13.78
C GLU A 144 -21.49 -6.18 -13.23
N ASP A 145 -21.35 -5.72 -11.98
CA ASP A 145 -22.28 -4.78 -11.37
C ASP A 145 -22.34 -3.45 -12.14
N ALA A 146 -21.19 -2.92 -12.60
CA ALA A 146 -21.14 -1.73 -13.43
C ALA A 146 -21.94 -1.90 -14.73
N ARG A 147 -21.79 -3.04 -15.43
CA ARG A 147 -22.55 -3.36 -16.65
C ARG A 147 -24.05 -3.49 -16.38
N ARG A 148 -24.42 -4.02 -15.21
CA ARG A 148 -25.82 -4.18 -14.81
C ARG A 148 -26.49 -2.86 -14.45
N ILE A 149 -25.78 -1.98 -13.74
CA ILE A 149 -26.29 -0.67 -13.30
C ILE A 149 -26.33 0.32 -14.47
N MET A 150 -25.35 0.25 -15.38
CA MET A 150 -25.20 1.16 -16.52
C MET A 150 -25.21 0.40 -17.85
N PRO A 151 -26.37 -0.13 -18.29
CA PRO A 151 -26.47 -0.88 -19.53
C PRO A 151 -26.16 0.02 -20.75
N GLY A 152 -25.27 -0.47 -21.62
CA GLY A 152 -24.83 0.26 -22.84
C GLY A 152 -23.56 1.11 -22.67
N MET A 153 -23.00 1.17 -21.46
CA MET A 153 -21.73 1.86 -21.21
C MET A 153 -20.52 0.97 -21.54
N ASP A 154 -19.53 1.54 -22.24
CA ASP A 154 -18.23 0.89 -22.42
C ASP A 154 -17.39 1.02 -21.15
N VAL A 155 -17.34 -0.05 -20.37
CA VAL A 155 -16.60 -0.15 -19.11
C VAL A 155 -15.10 0.10 -19.31
N ASN A 156 -14.52 -0.31 -20.45
CA ASN A 156 -13.10 -0.07 -20.73
C ASN A 156 -12.83 1.40 -21.04
N ALA A 157 -13.75 2.07 -21.73
CA ALA A 157 -13.66 3.52 -21.90
C ALA A 157 -13.78 4.24 -20.55
N MET A 158 -14.67 3.77 -19.67
CA MET A 158 -14.85 4.35 -18.33
C MET A 158 -13.64 4.14 -17.42
N LEU A 159 -13.02 2.96 -17.42
CA LEU A 159 -11.77 2.74 -16.66
C LEU A 159 -10.63 3.66 -17.09
N ARG A 160 -10.61 4.11 -18.35
CA ARG A 160 -9.62 5.05 -18.85
C ARG A 160 -9.92 6.50 -18.48
N SER A 161 -11.20 6.90 -18.44
CA SER A 161 -11.60 8.28 -18.21
C SER A 161 -11.97 8.59 -16.77
N ASN A 162 -12.55 7.64 -16.04
CA ASN A 162 -12.98 7.77 -14.66
C ASN A 162 -13.01 6.39 -13.95
N PRO A 163 -11.83 5.84 -13.58
CA PRO A 163 -11.73 4.54 -12.93
C PRO A 163 -12.43 4.48 -11.56
N ASP A 164 -12.41 5.59 -10.80
CA ASP A 164 -12.99 5.65 -9.44
C ASP A 164 -14.47 5.26 -9.40
N MET A 165 -15.23 5.57 -10.45
CA MET A 165 -16.63 5.18 -10.54
C MET A 165 -16.83 3.67 -10.48
N ILE A 166 -15.99 2.90 -11.18
CA ILE A 166 -16.05 1.44 -11.17
C ILE A 166 -15.43 0.89 -9.89
N LEU A 167 -14.32 1.48 -9.43
CA LEU A 167 -13.64 1.05 -8.22
C LEU A 167 -14.49 1.27 -6.97
N SER A 168 -15.39 2.26 -6.98
CA SER A 168 -16.39 2.45 -5.91
C SER A 168 -17.36 1.27 -5.76
N LEU A 169 -17.50 0.43 -6.79
CA LEU A 169 -18.34 -0.77 -6.79
C LEU A 169 -17.58 -2.01 -6.32
N VAL A 170 -16.24 -1.94 -6.18
CA VAL A 170 -15.43 -3.05 -5.67
C VAL A 170 -15.76 -3.26 -4.20
N LYS A 171 -16.58 -4.27 -3.94
CA LYS A 171 -16.95 -4.72 -2.60
C LYS A 171 -16.03 -5.86 -2.19
N GLY A 172 -14.85 -5.51 -1.68
CA GLY A 172 -13.87 -6.49 -1.18
C GLY A 172 -13.74 -6.51 0.34
N LYS A 173 -13.04 -7.51 0.87
CA LYS A 173 -12.70 -7.71 2.30
C LYS A 173 -12.00 -6.49 2.96
N ASN A 174 -11.59 -5.51 2.15
CA ASN A 174 -10.92 -4.28 2.53
C ASN A 174 -11.86 -3.06 2.54
N MET A 175 -13.14 -3.20 2.90
CA MET A 175 -14.02 -2.02 3.05
C MET A 175 -13.58 -1.09 4.20
N ILE A 176 -12.59 -1.50 5.00
CA ILE A 176 -11.75 -0.61 5.82
C ILE A 176 -10.28 -1.05 5.66
N PRO A 177 -9.55 -0.58 4.63
CA PRO A 177 -8.10 -0.64 4.67
C PRO A 177 -7.69 0.51 5.59
N TYR A 178 -7.23 0.20 6.80
CA TYR A 178 -6.71 1.21 7.73
C TYR A 178 -5.52 2.01 7.15
N ASP A 179 -5.03 1.64 5.96
CA ASP A 179 -3.82 2.13 5.34
C ASP A 179 -3.99 2.72 3.91
N GLN A 180 -5.19 2.85 3.36
CA GLN A 180 -5.35 3.54 2.06
C GLN A 180 -5.42 5.06 2.25
N ILE A 181 -4.61 5.79 1.48
CA ILE A 181 -4.71 7.25 1.36
C ILE A 181 -5.85 7.54 0.37
N ALA A 182 -6.76 8.43 0.72
CA ALA A 182 -7.79 8.90 -0.21
C ALA A 182 -7.14 9.49 -1.47
N ASN A 183 -7.74 9.27 -2.64
CA ASN A 183 -7.24 9.72 -3.93
C ASN A 183 -6.76 11.20 -3.85
N PRO A 184 -5.47 11.51 -4.10
CA PRO A 184 -4.94 12.88 -4.01
C PRO A 184 -5.41 13.80 -5.14
N TRP A 185 -6.20 13.28 -6.09
CA TRP A 185 -6.80 14.01 -7.21
C TRP A 185 -8.34 14.08 -7.15
N ALA A 186 -8.95 13.69 -6.03
CA ALA A 186 -10.37 13.92 -5.76
C ALA A 186 -10.64 15.40 -5.43
#